data_AF-A0A7S2EY00-F1
#
_entry.id   AF-A0A7S2EY00-F1
#
_cell.length_a   1.000
_cell.length_b   1.000
_cell.length_c   1.000
_cell.angle_alpha   90.00
_cell.angle_beta   90.00
_cell.angle_gamma   90.00
#
_symmetry.space_group_name_H-M   'P 1'
#
loop_
_entity.id
_entity.type
_entity.pdbx_description
1 polymer ?
#
loop_
_entity_poly.entity_id
_entity_poly.type
_entity_poly.pdbx_seq_one_letter_code
_entity_poly.pdbx_strand_id
1 'polypeptide(L)'
;ARDAFLPLARSLALLPPEYLEGELTHEASLYNAGWSHGKERLGDKPDYAKGSFYFNPLTDLPGTEDDRRRYPAGYPPNVWPDEDRIPGFRDAARKLGRILHGAAADLAVHVDALARSRAGGGYPPRLLSDAMKSTEKAKGRLLSSFPLVK
;
A
#
# COMPACT_ATOMS: atom_id res chain seq x y z
N ALA A 1 7.52 2.60 15.25
CA ALA A 1 6.60 2.68 14.08
C ALA A 1 6.08 1.30 13.72
N ARG A 2 6.96 0.34 13.42
CA ARG A 2 6.60 -1.08 13.22
C ARG A 2 5.72 -1.62 14.36
N ASP A 3 6.21 -1.52 15.60
CA ASP A 3 5.53 -2.10 16.77
C ASP A 3 4.20 -1.41 17.11
N ALA A 4 3.97 -0.21 16.57
CA ALA A 4 2.70 0.50 16.73
C ALA A 4 1.68 0.11 15.64
N PHE A 5 2.12 -0.23 14.43
CA PHE A 5 1.23 -0.49 13.30
C PHE A 5 0.93 -1.98 13.09
N LEU A 6 1.94 -2.85 13.15
CA LEU A 6 1.75 -4.27 12.83
C LEU A 6 0.73 -4.98 13.73
N PRO A 7 0.65 -4.72 15.05
CA PRO A 7 -0.38 -5.34 15.89
C PRO A 7 -1.81 -4.98 15.45
N LEU A 8 -2.02 -3.81 14.82
CA LEU A 8 -3.33 -3.36 14.34
C LEU A 8 -3.85 -4.19 13.16
N ALA A 9 -2.99 -4.95 12.48
CA ALA A 9 -3.40 -5.87 11.42
C ALA A 9 -4.43 -6.90 11.93
N ARG A 10 -4.23 -7.37 13.17
CA ARG A 10 -5.16 -8.29 13.81
C ARG A 10 -6.47 -7.60 14.17
N SER A 11 -6.40 -6.40 14.74
CA SER A 11 -7.61 -5.63 15.09
C SER A 11 -8.48 -5.37 13.85
N LEU A 12 -7.84 -5.01 12.73
CA LEU A 12 -8.51 -4.83 11.45
C LEU A 12 -9.17 -6.12 10.94
N ALA A 13 -8.42 -7.23 10.92
CA ALA A 13 -8.92 -8.51 10.44
C ALA A 13 -10.05 -9.11 11.30
N LEU A 14 -10.28 -8.58 12.50
CA LEU A 14 -11.34 -9.00 13.42
C LEU A 14 -12.56 -8.06 13.40
N LEU A 15 -12.55 -7.00 12.60
CA LEU A 15 -13.73 -6.15 12.43
C LEU A 15 -14.88 -6.95 11.77
N PRO A 16 -16.15 -6.52 11.96
CA PRO A 16 -17.29 -7.17 11.33
C PRO A 16 -17.14 -7.24 9.80
N PRO A 17 -17.40 -8.40 9.16
CA PRO A 17 -17.29 -8.56 7.72
C PRO A 17 -18.11 -7.54 6.93
N GLU A 18 -19.27 -7.14 7.44
CA GLU A 18 -20.16 -6.16 6.81
C GLU A 18 -19.49 -4.78 6.73
N TYR A 19 -18.73 -4.41 7.76
CA TYR A 19 -17.96 -3.17 7.78
C TYR A 19 -16.74 -3.27 6.86
N LEU A 20 -16.02 -4.39 6.91
CA LEU A 20 -14.85 -4.63 6.07
C LEU A 20 -15.22 -4.57 4.57
N GLU A 21 -16.28 -5.26 4.17
CA GLU A 21 -16.70 -5.32 2.76
C GLU A 21 -17.52 -4.08 2.34
N GLY A 22 -18.30 -3.48 3.23
CA GLY A 22 -19.15 -2.33 2.90
C GLY A 22 -18.40 -1.00 2.92
N GLU A 23 -17.57 -0.78 3.93
CA GLU A 23 -16.95 0.53 4.19
C GLU A 23 -15.48 0.57 3.79
N LEU A 24 -14.77 -0.56 3.89
CA LEU A 24 -13.32 -0.60 3.66
C LEU A 24 -12.91 -1.18 2.32
N THR A 25 -13.79 -1.82 1.56
CA THR A 25 -13.45 -2.37 0.25
C THR A 25 -13.65 -1.34 -0.86
N HIS A 26 -12.65 -1.18 -1.74
CA HIS A 26 -12.75 -0.27 -2.89
C HIS A 26 -12.73 -1.01 -4.23
N GLU A 27 -13.90 -1.50 -4.67
CA GLU A 27 -14.05 -2.32 -5.88
C GLU A 27 -13.64 -1.59 -7.17
N ALA A 28 -13.93 -0.30 -7.29
CA ALA A 28 -13.59 0.50 -8.47
C ALA A 28 -12.08 0.52 -8.76
N SER A 29 -11.26 0.32 -7.73
CA SER A 29 -9.80 0.19 -7.88
C SER A 29 -9.31 -1.22 -8.15
N LEU A 30 -10.20 -2.18 -8.39
CA LEU A 30 -9.88 -3.60 -8.40
C LEU A 30 -9.22 -4.03 -7.07
N TYR A 31 -9.77 -3.56 -5.95
CA TYR A 31 -9.30 -3.88 -4.60
C TYR A 31 -7.85 -3.41 -4.29
N ASN A 32 -7.37 -2.37 -4.98
CA ASN A 32 -6.03 -1.80 -4.79
C ASN A 32 -5.97 -0.71 -3.70
N ALA A 33 -7.07 -0.47 -3.00
CA ALA A 33 -7.14 0.34 -1.79
C ALA A 33 -8.12 -0.28 -0.79
N GLY A 34 -7.83 -0.10 0.49
CA GLY A 34 -8.63 -0.62 1.59
C GLY A 34 -8.54 -2.15 1.72
N TRP A 35 -9.60 -2.75 2.24
CA TRP A 35 -9.70 -4.18 2.54
C TRP A 35 -9.83 -5.04 1.27
N SER A 36 -9.21 -6.22 1.33
CA SER A 36 -9.31 -7.26 0.30
C SER A 36 -9.06 -8.64 0.92
N HIS A 37 -10.06 -9.52 0.86
CA HIS A 37 -9.95 -10.91 1.32
C HIS A 37 -10.73 -11.83 0.38
N GLY A 38 -10.12 -12.93 -0.08
CA GLY A 38 -10.75 -13.84 -1.04
C GLY A 38 -10.95 -13.26 -2.45
N LYS A 39 -10.47 -12.04 -2.72
CA LYS A 39 -10.57 -11.40 -4.05
C LYS A 39 -9.37 -11.72 -4.95
N GLU A 40 -8.22 -12.04 -4.36
CA GLU A 40 -7.04 -12.49 -5.11
C GLU A 40 -7.21 -13.95 -5.54
N ARG A 41 -6.99 -14.20 -6.83
CA ARG A 41 -7.07 -15.54 -7.43
C ARG A 41 -5.67 -15.99 -7.85
N LEU A 42 -5.20 -17.09 -7.30
CA LEU A 42 -4.01 -17.79 -7.80
C LEU A 42 -4.51 -18.98 -8.66
N GLY A 43 -4.73 -18.74 -9.96
CA GLY A 43 -5.47 -19.67 -10.82
C GLY A 43 -6.98 -19.58 -10.57
N ASP A 44 -7.68 -20.72 -10.53
CA ASP A 44 -9.15 -20.73 -10.39
C ASP A 44 -9.64 -20.64 -8.93
N LYS A 45 -8.72 -20.70 -7.96
CA LYS A 45 -9.06 -20.77 -6.53
C LYS A 45 -8.84 -19.42 -5.84
N PRO A 46 -9.88 -18.87 -5.19
CA PRO A 46 -9.71 -17.73 -4.29
C PRO A 46 -8.76 -18.03 -3.13
N ASP A 47 -7.87 -17.11 -2.79
CA ASP A 47 -7.01 -17.20 -1.60
C ASP A 47 -7.73 -16.64 -0.37
N TYR A 48 -8.33 -17.54 0.43
CA TYR A 48 -8.93 -17.18 1.73
C TYR A 48 -7.92 -17.22 2.89
N ALA A 49 -6.69 -17.68 2.67
CA ALA A 49 -5.68 -17.74 3.71
C ALA A 49 -5.08 -16.36 4.05
N LYS A 50 -5.40 -15.32 3.26
CA LYS A 50 -4.78 -14.01 3.35
C LYS A 50 -5.79 -12.88 3.19
N GLY A 51 -5.86 -12.01 4.19
CA GLY A 51 -6.45 -10.69 4.09
C GLY A 51 -5.37 -9.65 3.80
N SER A 52 -5.70 -8.66 3.00
CA SER A 52 -4.82 -7.55 2.66
C SER A 52 -5.54 -6.24 2.92
N PHE A 53 -4.78 -5.27 3.41
CA PHE A 53 -5.22 -3.89 3.47
C PHE A 53 -4.23 -3.00 2.72
N TYR A 54 -4.71 -2.37 1.66
CA TYR A 54 -3.91 -1.56 0.74
C TYR A 54 -4.07 -0.07 1.03
N PHE A 55 -2.95 0.65 1.03
CA PHE A 55 -2.97 2.10 1.26
C PHE A 55 -1.75 2.77 0.65
N ASN A 56 -1.87 4.06 0.36
CA ASN A 56 -0.75 4.93 0.02
C ASN A 56 -0.30 5.70 1.27
N PRO A 57 0.93 5.48 1.78
CA PRO A 57 1.40 6.16 2.98
C PRO A 57 1.73 7.64 2.78
N LEU A 58 1.89 8.09 1.53
CA LEU A 58 2.35 9.44 1.21
C LEU A 58 1.16 10.41 1.14
N THR A 59 0.13 10.07 0.37
CA THR A 59 -1.07 10.88 0.14
C THR A 59 -2.35 10.04 0.19
N ASP A 60 -3.47 10.64 0.59
CA ASP A 60 -4.79 9.95 0.53
C ASP A 60 -5.45 10.06 -0.83
N LEU A 61 -5.09 11.07 -1.61
CA LEU A 61 -5.72 11.37 -2.89
C LEU A 61 -4.61 11.52 -3.93
N PRO A 62 -4.03 10.40 -4.40
CA PRO A 62 -2.97 10.46 -5.41
C PRO A 62 -3.54 10.92 -6.76
N GLY A 63 -2.72 11.60 -7.56
CA GLY A 63 -3.07 12.09 -8.89
C GLY A 63 -4.09 13.24 -8.89
N THR A 64 -4.45 13.68 -10.08
CA THR A 64 -5.59 14.57 -10.30
C THR A 64 -6.91 13.81 -10.26
N GLU A 65 -8.04 14.51 -10.20
CA GLU A 65 -9.36 13.88 -10.34
C GLU A 65 -9.51 13.14 -11.69
N ASP A 66 -8.95 13.69 -12.77
CA ASP A 66 -8.94 13.06 -14.08
C ASP A 66 -8.12 11.75 -14.08
N ASP A 67 -6.95 11.75 -13.43
CA ASP A 67 -6.13 10.53 -13.27
C ASP A 67 -6.87 9.44 -12.51
N ARG A 68 -7.57 9.80 -11.42
CA ARG A 68 -8.35 8.83 -10.64
C ARG A 68 -9.51 8.25 -11.43
N ARG A 69 -10.16 9.06 -12.26
CA ARG A 69 -11.26 8.61 -13.13
C ARG A 69 -10.76 7.71 -14.26
N ARG A 70 -9.64 8.06 -14.89
CA ARG A 70 -9.06 7.30 -16.02
C ARG A 70 -8.35 6.02 -15.56
N TYR A 71 -7.71 6.06 -14.40
CA TYR A 71 -6.86 4.98 -13.90
C TYR A 71 -7.20 4.66 -12.42
N PRO A 72 -8.39 4.16 -12.11
CA PRO A 72 -8.86 3.99 -10.73
C PRO A 72 -8.06 2.94 -9.93
N ALA A 73 -7.56 1.89 -10.58
CA ALA A 73 -6.62 0.94 -9.95
C ALA A 73 -5.19 1.52 -9.82
N GLY A 74 -4.89 2.48 -10.69
CA GLY A 74 -3.70 3.30 -10.63
C GLY A 74 -3.78 4.18 -9.40
N TYR A 75 -4.66 5.16 -9.37
CA TYR A 75 -4.69 6.23 -8.37
C TYR A 75 -5.90 6.10 -7.40
N PRO A 76 -6.07 4.98 -6.69
CA PRO A 76 -7.18 4.88 -5.78
C PRO A 76 -7.01 5.87 -4.61
N PRO A 77 -8.10 6.52 -4.17
CA PRO A 77 -8.10 7.18 -2.87
C PRO A 77 -7.89 6.13 -1.77
N ASN A 78 -7.24 6.52 -0.68
CA ASN A 78 -7.17 5.65 0.49
C ASN A 78 -8.55 5.50 1.12
N VAL A 79 -8.83 4.29 1.60
CA VAL A 79 -10.01 3.98 2.41
C VAL A 79 -9.51 3.54 3.77
N TRP A 80 -9.82 4.29 4.82
CA TRP A 80 -9.31 4.07 6.17
C TRP A 80 -10.41 3.56 7.10
N PRO A 81 -10.10 2.69 8.08
CA PRO A 81 -11.05 2.44 9.17
C PRO A 81 -11.33 3.71 9.95
N ASP A 82 -12.54 3.79 10.49
CA ASP A 82 -12.95 4.87 11.36
C ASP A 82 -12.09 4.91 12.63
N GLU A 83 -11.84 6.12 13.12
CA GLU A 83 -10.98 6.36 14.27
C GLU A 83 -11.55 5.72 15.56
N ASP A 84 -12.88 5.57 15.67
CA ASP A 84 -13.54 4.90 16.79
C ASP A 84 -13.46 3.36 16.70
N ARG A 85 -13.24 2.80 15.51
CA ARG A 85 -13.05 1.36 15.29
C ARG A 85 -11.61 0.93 15.57
N ILE A 86 -10.64 1.67 15.05
CA ILE A 86 -9.21 1.41 15.29
C ILE A 86 -8.44 2.73 15.45
N PRO A 87 -8.39 3.27 16.69
CA PRO A 87 -7.70 4.52 16.96
C PRO A 87 -6.23 4.50 16.50
N GLY A 88 -5.81 5.56 15.82
CA GLY A 88 -4.46 5.78 15.35
C GLY A 88 -4.02 4.92 14.16
N PHE A 89 -4.92 4.15 13.53
CA PHE A 89 -4.55 3.24 12.43
C PHE A 89 -3.92 3.99 11.26
N ARG A 90 -4.57 5.04 10.76
CA ARG A 90 -4.10 5.87 9.63
C ARG A 90 -2.72 6.46 9.91
N ASP A 91 -2.54 7.03 11.10
CA ASP A 91 -1.29 7.69 11.48
C ASP A 91 -0.14 6.69 11.65
N ALA A 92 -0.40 5.55 12.28
CA ALA A 92 0.58 4.47 12.43
C ALA A 92 0.99 3.90 11.05
N ALA A 93 0.02 3.67 10.16
CA ALA A 93 0.24 3.20 8.79
C ALA A 93 1.12 4.17 7.99
N ARG A 94 0.76 5.45 7.99
CA ARG A 94 1.52 6.51 7.31
C ARG A 94 2.91 6.66 7.88
N LYS A 95 3.06 6.65 9.21
CA LYS A 95 4.37 6.77 9.86
C LYS A 95 5.30 5.64 9.46
N LEU A 96 4.84 4.39 9.49
CA LEU A 96 5.66 3.26 9.04
C LEU A 96 5.95 3.35 7.54
N GLY A 97 4.94 3.59 6.71
CA GLY A 97 5.10 3.61 5.26
C GLY A 97 6.00 4.74 4.75
N ARG A 98 6.00 5.92 5.39
CA ARG A 98 6.93 7.02 5.08
C ARG A 98 8.37 6.68 5.44
N ILE A 99 8.60 5.95 6.54
CA ILE A 99 9.94 5.46 6.88
C ILE A 99 10.43 4.47 5.81
N LEU A 100 9.58 3.52 5.39
CA LEU A 100 9.93 2.56 4.35
C LEU A 100 10.17 3.23 2.99
N HIS A 101 9.37 4.23 2.63
CA HIS A 101 9.56 5.05 1.43
C HIS A 101 10.87 5.83 1.46
N GLY A 102 11.20 6.47 2.59
CA GLY A 102 12.48 7.16 2.76
C GLY A 102 13.67 6.21 2.57
N ALA A 103 13.62 5.03 3.19
CA ALA A 103 14.66 4.01 3.00
C ALA A 103 14.78 3.56 1.53
N ALA A 104 13.66 3.44 0.81
CA ALA A 104 13.67 3.12 -0.63
C ALA A 104 14.29 4.25 -1.47
N ALA A 105 14.00 5.51 -1.13
CA ALA A 105 14.59 6.68 -1.79
C ALA A 105 16.11 6.78 -1.55
N ASP A 106 16.58 6.45 -0.34
CA ASP A 106 18.01 6.41 -0.01
C ASP A 106 18.70 5.26 -0.75
N LEU A 107 18.08 4.07 -0.79
CA LEU A 107 18.58 2.93 -1.55
C LEU A 107 18.70 3.26 -3.05
N ALA A 108 17.74 4.01 -3.60
CA ALA A 108 17.76 4.42 -5.01
C ALA A 108 19.00 5.25 -5.37
N VAL A 109 19.56 6.03 -4.44
CA VAL A 109 20.82 6.77 -4.67
C VAL A 109 21.98 5.80 -4.93
N HIS A 110 22.04 4.71 -4.17
CA HIS A 110 23.06 3.67 -4.35
C HIS A 110 22.84 2.88 -5.63
N VAL A 111 21.59 2.62 -5.99
CA VAL A 111 21.25 1.97 -7.27
C VAL A 111 21.66 2.84 -8.46
N ASP A 112 21.41 4.15 -8.42
CA ASP A 112 21.85 5.10 -9.45
C ASP A 112 23.38 5.07 -9.60
N ALA A 113 24.12 5.08 -8.48
CA ALA A 113 25.58 5.04 -8.48
C ALA A 113 26.11 3.73 -9.09
N LEU A 114 25.52 2.59 -8.73
CA LEU A 114 25.86 1.29 -9.29
C LEU A 114 25.56 1.25 -10.79
N ALA A 115 24.37 1.65 -11.21
CA ALA A 115 23.96 1.66 -12.61
C ALA A 115 24.91 2.51 -13.46
N ARG A 116 25.28 3.69 -12.98
CA ARG A 116 26.26 4.56 -13.63
C ARG A 116 27.65 3.92 -13.75
N SER A 117 28.10 3.20 -12.72
CA SER A 117 29.38 2.48 -12.77
C SER A 117 29.41 1.35 -13.81
N ARG A 118 28.24 0.80 -14.18
CA ARG A 118 28.10 -0.34 -15.10
C ARG A 118 27.74 0.07 -16.53
N ALA A 119 26.88 1.07 -16.68
CA ALA A 119 26.36 1.53 -17.96
C ALA A 119 27.17 2.70 -18.57
N GLY A 120 28.20 3.17 -17.87
CA GLY A 120 29.01 4.31 -18.30
C GLY A 120 28.18 5.60 -18.41
N GLY A 121 28.47 6.43 -19.42
CA GLY A 121 27.83 7.73 -19.60
C GLY A 121 26.35 7.70 -20.03
N GLY A 122 25.81 6.52 -20.38
CA GLY A 122 24.43 6.39 -20.86
C GLY A 122 23.34 6.42 -19.78
N TYR A 123 23.72 6.33 -18.50
CA TYR A 123 22.77 6.36 -17.38
C TYR A 123 22.70 7.79 -16.77
N PRO A 124 21.54 8.45 -16.80
CA PRO A 124 21.39 9.78 -16.22
C PRO A 124 21.66 9.76 -14.71
N PRO A 125 22.37 10.76 -14.16
CA PRO A 125 22.56 10.85 -12.72
C PRO A 125 21.21 11.07 -12.03
N ARG A 126 21.04 10.42 -10.87
CA ARG A 126 19.86 10.58 -10.00
C ARG A 126 18.51 10.20 -10.62
N LEU A 127 18.49 9.43 -11.70
CA LEU A 127 17.26 9.05 -12.39
C LEU A 127 16.25 8.39 -11.45
N LEU A 128 16.67 7.31 -10.76
CA LEU A 128 15.78 6.56 -9.88
C LEU A 128 15.55 7.29 -8.57
N SER A 129 16.60 7.88 -7.98
CA SER A 129 16.48 8.56 -6.69
C SER A 129 15.58 9.79 -6.76
N ASP A 130 15.65 10.60 -7.82
CA ASP A 130 14.74 11.74 -7.98
C ASP A 130 13.31 11.25 -8.21
N ALA A 131 13.09 10.22 -9.04
CA ALA A 131 11.77 9.62 -9.24
C ALA A 131 11.16 9.05 -7.95
N MET A 132 11.95 8.35 -7.12
CA MET A 132 11.49 7.82 -5.83
C MET A 132 11.20 8.93 -4.82
N LYS A 133 11.98 10.02 -4.80
CA LYS A 133 11.75 11.16 -3.90
C LYS A 133 10.51 11.96 -4.27
N SER A 134 10.25 12.17 -5.56
CA SER A 134 9.13 12.97 -6.04
C SER A 134 7.84 12.17 -6.23
N THR A 135 7.88 10.84 -6.08
CA THR A 135 6.66 10.03 -6.24
C THR A 135 5.65 10.37 -5.16
N GLU A 136 4.43 10.65 -5.58
CA GLU A 136 3.26 10.61 -4.70
C GLU A 136 2.65 9.21 -4.63
N LYS A 137 3.18 8.27 -5.42
CA LYS A 137 2.62 6.96 -5.65
C LYS A 137 3.45 5.90 -4.93
N ALA A 138 2.99 5.53 -3.73
CA ALA A 138 3.50 4.38 -2.99
C ALA A 138 2.33 3.48 -2.59
N LYS A 139 2.56 2.16 -2.54
CA LYS A 139 1.55 1.18 -2.14
C LYS A 139 2.07 0.35 -0.98
N GLY A 140 1.53 0.61 0.21
CA GLY A 140 1.63 -0.27 1.36
C GLY A 140 0.59 -1.39 1.27
N ARG A 141 0.99 -2.58 1.72
CA ARG A 141 0.12 -3.74 1.90
C ARG A 141 0.34 -4.28 3.31
N LEU A 142 -0.66 -4.13 4.17
CA LEU A 142 -0.70 -4.84 5.45
C LEU A 142 -1.32 -6.21 5.22
N LEU A 143 -0.61 -7.27 5.57
CA LEU A 143 -1.03 -8.65 5.33
C LEU A 143 -1.45 -9.31 6.64
N SER A 144 -2.61 -9.94 6.65
CA SER A 144 -3.10 -10.78 7.74
C SER A 144 -3.28 -12.21 7.25
N SER A 145 -2.64 -13.17 7.91
CA SER A 145 -2.79 -14.60 7.59
C SER A 145 -3.90 -15.22 8.43
N PHE A 146 -4.77 -15.99 7.79
CA PHE A 146 -5.86 -16.72 8.43
C PHE A 146 -5.54 -18.21 8.50
N PRO A 147 -5.89 -18.89 9.61
CA PRO A 147 -5.78 -20.33 9.66
C PRO A 147 -6.76 -20.94 8.65
N LEU A 148 -6.25 -21.78 7.74
CA LEU A 148 -7.09 -22.62 6.90
C LEU A 148 -7.65 -23.73 7.79
N VAL A 149 -8.96 -23.68 8.04
CA VAL A 149 -9.65 -24.79 8.71
C VAL A 149 -9.56 -26.00 7.78
N LYS A 150 -9.02 -27.11 8.29
CA LYS A 150 -9.13 -28.43 7.64
C LYS A 150 -10.48 -29.04 7.95
#